data_AF-A0A662UJ24-F1
#
_entry.id   AF-A0A662UJ24-F1
#
_cell.length_a   1.000
_cell.length_b   1.000
_cell.length_c   1.000
_cell.angle_alpha   90.00
_cell.angle_beta   90.00
_cell.angle_gamma   90.00
#
_symmetry.space_group_name_H-M   'P 1'
#
loop_
_entity.id
_entity.type
_entity.pdbx_description
1 polymer ?
#
loop_
_entity_poly.entity_id
_entity_poly.type
_entity_poly.pdbx_seq_one_letter_code
_entity_poly.pdbx_strand_id
1 'polypeptide(L)'
;MSGILNEVEKEYLTDLLVRRLEKLREDYVNKRVPKNEVIKEIFIILVIDMKLDLDFFRIKKAVDKLVREMGVKIDKDIEEVAG
;
A
#
# COMPACT_ATOMS: atom_id res chain seq x y z
N MET A 1 -23.27 0.23 -19.31
CA MET A 1 -22.99 0.01 -17.87
C MET A 1 -22.24 1.24 -17.38
N SER A 2 -22.74 1.87 -16.32
CA SER A 2 -22.08 3.02 -15.68
C SER A 2 -20.67 2.58 -15.24
N GLY A 3 -19.64 3.32 -15.67
CA GLY A 3 -18.23 3.06 -15.32
C GLY A 3 -17.85 3.48 -13.90
N ILE A 4 -18.83 3.58 -13.00
CA ILE A 4 -18.65 3.97 -11.60
C ILE A 4 -18.97 2.75 -10.75
N LEU A 5 -18.00 2.32 -9.95
CA LEU A 5 -18.14 1.22 -9.00
C LEU A 5 -19.20 1.56 -7.96
N ASN A 6 -20.07 0.61 -7.65
CA ASN A 6 -20.98 0.73 -6.51
C ASN A 6 -20.28 0.41 -5.18
N GLU A 7 -20.92 0.71 -4.06
CA GLU A 7 -20.35 0.53 -2.72
C GLU A 7 -19.92 -0.91 -2.41
N VAL A 8 -20.63 -1.92 -2.92
CA VAL A 8 -20.26 -3.33 -2.74
C VAL A 8 -18.99 -3.66 -3.53
N GLU A 9 -18.86 -3.14 -4.75
CA GLU A 9 -17.67 -3.30 -5.58
C GLU A 9 -16.46 -2.57 -5.00
N LYS A 10 -16.66 -1.37 -4.46
CA LYS A 10 -15.62 -0.60 -3.76
C LYS A 10 -15.13 -1.33 -2.51
N GLU A 11 -16.04 -1.87 -1.70
CA GLU A 11 -15.70 -2.64 -0.50
C GLU A 11 -14.91 -3.91 -0.86
N TYR A 12 -15.36 -4.64 -1.89
CA TYR A 12 -14.64 -5.82 -2.38
C TYR A 12 -13.22 -5.48 -2.87
N LEU A 13 -13.07 -4.39 -3.62
CA LEU A 13 -11.76 -3.95 -4.09
C LEU A 13 -10.85 -3.48 -2.95
N THR A 14 -11.41 -2.77 -1.97
CA THR A 14 -10.70 -2.40 -0.74
C THR A 14 -10.13 -3.65 -0.06
N ASP A 15 -10.96 -4.68 0.13
CA ASP A 15 -10.56 -5.96 0.72
C ASP A 15 -9.43 -6.64 -0.06
N LEU A 16 -9.53 -6.66 -1.39
CA LEU A 16 -8.50 -7.23 -2.24
C LEU A 16 -7.16 -6.50 -2.10
N LEU A 17 -7.18 -5.17 -2.09
CA LEU A 17 -5.96 -4.35 -1.94
C LEU A 17 -5.32 -4.53 -0.57
N VAL A 18 -6.14 -4.56 0.50
CA VAL A 18 -5.65 -4.82 1.87
C VAL A 18 -4.97 -6.20 1.95
N ARG A 19 -5.61 -7.26 1.44
CA ARG A 19 -5.00 -8.61 1.42
C ARG A 19 -3.73 -8.65 0.59
N ARG A 20 -3.68 -7.90 -0.53
CA ARG A 20 -2.48 -7.81 -1.36
C ARG A 20 -1.33 -7.16 -0.60
N LEU A 21 -1.59 -6.07 0.13
CA LEU A 21 -0.60 -5.41 0.99
C LEU A 21 -0.10 -6.34 2.11
N GLU A 22 -0.98 -7.13 2.73
CA GLU A 22 -0.60 -8.10 3.75
C GLU A 22 0.30 -9.21 3.19
N LYS A 23 -0.05 -9.75 2.02
CA LYS A 23 0.79 -10.72 1.32
C LYS A 23 2.14 -10.12 0.92
N LEU A 24 2.15 -8.90 0.41
CA LEU A 24 3.38 -8.19 0.05
C LEU A 24 4.28 -7.98 1.27
N ARG A 25 3.69 -7.68 2.44
CA ARG A 25 4.40 -7.63 3.72
C ARG A 25 5.04 -8.96 4.06
N GLU A 26 4.31 -10.05 3.96
CA GLU A 26 4.85 -11.40 4.22
C GLU A 26 5.97 -11.75 3.24
N ASP A 27 5.79 -11.46 1.95
CA ASP A 27 6.80 -11.70 0.93
C ASP A 27 8.06 -10.85 1.17
N TYR A 28 7.93 -9.60 1.62
CA TYR A 28 9.04 -8.75 2.02
C TYR A 28 9.78 -9.28 3.25
N VAL A 29 9.06 -9.58 4.34
CA VAL A 29 9.63 -10.12 5.60
C VAL A 29 10.38 -11.43 5.34
N ASN A 30 9.84 -12.27 4.47
CA ASN A 30 10.47 -13.53 4.05
C ASN A 30 11.57 -13.35 2.98
N LYS A 31 11.96 -12.10 2.67
CA LYS A 31 13.01 -11.74 1.69
C LYS A 31 12.76 -12.27 0.27
N ARG A 32 11.51 -12.51 -0.10
CA ARG A 32 11.10 -12.98 -1.44
C ARG A 32 10.96 -11.84 -2.44
N VAL A 33 10.70 -10.63 -1.95
CA VAL A 33 10.56 -9.42 -2.77
C VAL A 33 11.45 -8.31 -2.21
N PRO A 34 12.21 -7.59 -3.05
CA PRO A 34 13.08 -6.50 -2.60
C PRO A 34 12.30 -5.22 -2.27
N LYS A 35 12.88 -4.37 -1.42
CA LYS A 35 12.26 -3.13 -0.90
C LYS A 35 11.72 -2.20 -1.99
N ASN A 36 12.45 -2.04 -3.09
CA ASN A 36 12.06 -1.17 -4.21
C ASN A 36 10.78 -1.64 -4.93
N GLU A 37 10.60 -2.94 -5.10
CA GLU A 37 9.38 -3.51 -5.70
C GLU A 37 8.18 -3.32 -4.77
N VAL A 38 8.40 -3.46 -3.45
CA VAL A 38 7.37 -3.16 -2.45
C VAL A 38 6.90 -1.71 -2.52
N ILE A 39 7.83 -0.74 -2.62
CA ILE A 39 7.51 0.69 -2.73
C ILE A 39 6.70 0.99 -3.99
N LYS A 40 7.10 0.42 -5.14
CA LYS A 40 6.37 0.58 -6.41
C LYS A 40 4.93 0.07 -6.28
N GLU A 41 4.76 -1.08 -5.65
CA GLU A 41 3.44 -1.68 -5.50
C GLU A 41 2.54 -0.90 -4.53
N ILE A 42 3.09 -0.39 -3.42
CA ILE A 42 2.37 0.54 -2.53
C ILE A 42 1.90 1.77 -3.32
N PHE A 43 2.78 2.37 -4.12
CA PHE A 43 2.44 3.55 -4.92
C PHE A 43 1.28 3.26 -5.89
N ILE A 44 1.31 2.13 -6.61
CA ILE A 44 0.23 1.72 -7.51
C ILE A 44 -1.09 1.57 -6.74
N ILE A 45 -1.06 0.93 -5.56
CA ILE A 45 -2.26 0.71 -4.74
C ILE A 45 -2.87 2.04 -4.27
N LEU A 46 -2.05 3.00 -3.85
CA LEU A 46 -2.52 4.33 -3.46
C LEU A 46 -3.13 5.10 -4.65
N VAL A 47 -2.55 4.97 -5.86
CA VAL A 47 -3.13 5.57 -7.06
C VAL A 47 -4.50 4.95 -7.40
N ILE A 48 -4.64 3.63 -7.24
CA ILE A 48 -5.91 2.93 -7.44
C ILE A 48 -6.97 3.44 -6.45
N ASP A 49 -6.62 3.50 -5.16
CA ASP A 49 -7.48 4.04 -4.10
C ASP A 49 -8.00 5.45 -4.45
N MET A 50 -7.09 6.37 -4.80
CA MET A 50 -7.46 7.74 -5.17
C MET A 50 -8.36 7.83 -6.40
N LYS A 51 -8.21 6.91 -7.36
CA LYS A 51 -9.00 6.91 -8.62
C LYS A 51 -10.37 6.28 -8.45
N LEU A 52 -10.50 5.32 -7.54
CA LEU A 52 -11.72 4.52 -7.35
C LEU A 52 -12.51 4.94 -6.12
N ASP A 53 -12.01 5.89 -5.33
CA ASP A 53 -12.66 6.41 -4.12
C ASP A 53 -13.02 5.26 -3.16
N LEU A 54 -11.98 4.49 -2.81
CA LEU A 54 -12.04 3.33 -1.92
C LEU A 54 -11.91 3.76 -0.45
N ASP A 55 -11.99 2.80 0.48
CA ASP A 55 -11.74 3.07 1.90
C ASP A 55 -10.24 3.28 2.16
N PHE A 56 -9.82 4.53 1.96
CA PHE A 56 -8.46 4.99 2.18
C PHE A 56 -7.94 4.65 3.58
N PHE A 57 -8.79 4.67 4.61
CA PHE A 57 -8.34 4.43 5.99
C PHE A 57 -7.85 3.00 6.16
N ARG A 58 -8.57 2.03 5.60
CA ARG A 58 -8.18 0.61 5.66
C ARG A 58 -6.90 0.34 4.86
N ILE A 59 -6.82 0.90 3.65
CA ILE A 59 -5.63 0.76 2.80
C ILE A 59 -4.42 1.42 3.48
N LYS A 60 -4.57 2.65 3.99
CA LYS A 60 -3.52 3.35 4.74
C LYS A 60 -3.04 2.55 5.95
N LYS A 61 -3.94 1.95 6.72
CA LYS A 61 -3.55 1.12 7.89
C LYS A 61 -2.70 -0.08 7.48
N ALA A 62 -3.03 -0.72 6.36
CA ALA A 62 -2.24 -1.84 5.82
C ALA A 62 -0.87 -1.37 5.29
N VAL A 63 -0.81 -0.23 4.60
CA VAL A 63 0.44 0.42 4.16
C VAL A 63 1.32 0.79 5.36
N ASP A 64 0.76 1.45 6.37
CA ASP A 64 1.51 1.87 7.57
C ASP A 64 2.16 0.66 8.28
N LYS A 65 1.45 -0.48 8.32
CA LYS A 65 1.99 -1.74 8.86
C LYS A 65 3.17 -2.25 8.02
N LEU A 66 3.04 -2.23 6.69
CA LEU A 66 4.10 -2.64 5.76
C LEU A 66 5.35 -1.74 5.86
N VAL A 67 5.16 -0.42 5.85
CA VAL A 67 6.25 0.58 5.91
C VAL A 67 7.04 0.48 7.22
N ARG A 68 6.36 0.23 8.35
CA ARG A 68 7.03 -0.01 9.65
C ARG A 68 7.96 -1.22 9.61
N GLU A 69 7.51 -2.33 9.03
CA GLU A 69 8.29 -3.57 8.92
C GLU A 69 9.49 -3.41 7.97
N MET A 70 9.38 -2.51 6.98
CA MET A 70 10.48 -2.16 6.08
C MET A 70 11.58 -1.31 6.74
N GLY A 71 11.40 -0.93 8.01
CA GLY A 71 12.35 -0.06 8.73
C GLY A 71 12.48 1.33 8.11
N VAL A 72 11.49 1.77 7.31
CA VAL A 72 11.43 3.14 6.80
C VAL A 72 11.09 4.02 7.99
N LYS A 73 12.12 4.59 8.61
CA LYS A 73 11.96 5.72 9.52
C LYS A 73 11.85 6.97 8.65
N ILE A 74 10.63 7.48 8.48
CA ILE A 74 10.37 8.73 7.76
C ILE A 74 11.22 9.89 8.34
N ASP A 75 11.70 9.76 9.59
CA ASP A 75 12.41 10.82 10.31
C ASP A 75 13.96 10.77 10.25
N LYS A 76 14.60 9.82 9.57
CA LYS A 76 16.09 9.76 9.52
C LYS A 76 16.74 9.77 8.15
N ASP A 77 16.03 9.40 7.09
CA ASP A 77 16.60 9.33 5.75
C ASP A 77 16.55 10.69 5.00
N ILE A 78 15.93 11.73 5.59
CA ILE A 78 15.85 13.08 4.99
C ILE A 78 17.12 13.91 5.29
N GLU A 79 17.80 13.67 6.41
CA GLU A 79 19.04 14.39 6.75
C GLU A 79 20.25 13.92 5.92
N GLU A 80 20.31 12.65 5.50
CA GLU A 80 21.44 12.13 4.70
C GLU A 80 21.40 12.56 3.22
N VAL A 81 20.24 12.96 2.69
CA VAL A 81 20.10 13.38 1.28
C VAL A 81 20.30 14.90 1.11
N ALA A 82 20.26 15.66 2.20
CA ALA A 82 20.46 17.11 2.21
C ALA A 82 21.89 17.53 2.64
N GLY A 83 22.81 16.56 2.81
CA GLY A 83 24.21 16.76 3.16
C GLY A 83 25.15 16.64 1.97
#